data_AF-J9G0H6-F1
#
_entry.id   AF-J9G0H6-F1
#
_cell.length_a   1.000
_cell.length_b   1.000
_cell.length_c   1.000
_cell.angle_alpha   90.00
_cell.angle_beta   90.00
_cell.angle_gamma   90.00
#
_symmetry.space_group_name_H-M   'P 1'
#
loop_
_entity.id
_entity.type
_entity.pdbx_description
1 polymer ?
#
loop_
_entity_poly.entity_id
_entity_poly.type
_entity_poly.pdbx_seq_one_letter_code
_entity_poly.pdbx_strand_id
1 'polypeptide(L)'
;MFVAAARSCGIPARIDPVTGTTQYMLPNLSETGKDPAEKSKAKIKGLKTREDFHKVEWENVDFQEDTAIGKQPHVGTLYLNFTPREYMENPKYFYHFTLSRLQNGFPNLQEYGEGDNWKDNFKTGMPIAPGNYLLTSGTRMANGSVLARFCGFTVPTGEKVNVPLVMREDKEEAAVIGNFNSENKYYDCKDKAFKSILSTTGRGYFVVGLIRANHEPTNHILHDIAKLHQDLEKWGRTLILLFPSQDEYDRFQKNCAEFKQLPSNLRFGIDTEGQVSKDLFSNGLTHSKELPIVIIGDTFNRVVFKTQGYTIGLGEQLKQTIGKL
;
A
#
# COMPACT_ATOMS: atom_id res chain seq x y z
N MET A 1 -17.44 2.53 29.10
CA MET A 1 -18.64 3.02 29.80
C MET A 1 -18.64 4.55 29.94
N PHE A 2 -17.59 5.14 30.54
CA PHE A 2 -17.46 6.60 30.69
C PHE A 2 -17.64 7.40 29.39
N VAL A 3 -16.96 7.04 28.30
CA VAL A 3 -17.07 7.77 27.02
C VAL A 3 -18.51 7.84 26.50
N ALA A 4 -19.28 6.75 26.64
CA ALA A 4 -20.67 6.71 26.22
C ALA A 4 -21.55 7.61 27.11
N ALA A 5 -21.33 7.57 28.43
CA ALA A 5 -22.05 8.41 29.39
C ALA A 5 -21.76 9.91 29.17
N ALA A 6 -20.48 10.28 29.02
CA ALA A 6 -20.08 11.66 28.75
C ALA A 6 -20.70 12.19 27.44
N ARG A 7 -20.69 11.38 26.37
CA ARG A 7 -21.32 11.74 25.09
C ARG A 7 -22.83 11.88 25.20
N SER A 8 -23.51 11.07 26.01
CA SER A 8 -24.96 11.24 26.27
C SER A 8 -25.29 12.55 26.98
N CYS A 9 -24.35 13.09 27.76
CA CYS A 9 -24.45 14.41 28.41
C CYS A 9 -23.96 15.56 27.52
N GLY A 10 -23.64 15.31 26.24
CA GLY A 10 -23.13 16.32 25.32
C GLY A 10 -21.68 16.75 25.56
N ILE A 11 -20.93 15.99 26.36
CA ILE A 11 -19.51 16.21 26.62
C ILE A 11 -18.69 15.37 25.63
N PRO A 12 -17.85 15.97 24.79
CA PRO A 12 -16.97 15.21 23.91
C PRO A 12 -16.00 14.37 24.74
N ALA A 13 -16.00 13.07 24.48
CA ALA A 13 -15.09 12.12 25.09
C ALA A 13 -14.58 11.12 24.06
N ARG A 14 -13.38 10.59 24.27
CA ARG A 14 -12.74 9.60 23.39
C ARG A 14 -11.89 8.63 24.21
N ILE A 15 -11.50 7.54 23.56
CA ILE A 15 -10.33 6.77 23.97
C ILE A 15 -9.19 7.29 23.10
N ASP A 16 -8.11 7.73 23.72
CA ASP A 16 -6.93 8.18 22.99
C ASP A 16 -6.32 6.98 22.23
N PRO A 17 -6.13 7.08 20.90
CA PRO A 17 -5.65 5.95 20.12
C PRO A 17 -4.19 5.60 20.39
N VAL A 18 -3.40 6.53 20.95
CA VAL A 18 -1.97 6.34 21.23
C VAL A 18 -1.76 5.82 22.64
N THR A 19 -2.42 6.43 23.63
CA THR A 19 -2.20 6.06 25.05
C THR A 19 -3.21 5.04 25.56
N GLY A 20 -4.33 4.84 24.86
CA GLY A 20 -5.46 4.03 25.34
C GLY A 20 -6.22 4.66 26.51
N THR A 21 -5.85 5.87 26.95
CA THR A 21 -6.50 6.53 28.07
C THR A 21 -7.86 7.08 27.67
N THR A 22 -8.81 6.99 28.60
CA THR A 22 -10.11 7.67 28.45
C THR A 22 -9.88 9.16 28.62
N GLN A 23 -10.37 9.97 27.68
CA GLN A 23 -10.21 11.41 27.66
C GLN A 23 -11.55 12.11 27.44
N TYR A 24 -11.66 13.33 27.94
CA TYR A 24 -12.78 14.23 27.66
C TYR A 24 -12.30 15.66 27.40
N MET A 25 -13.13 16.44 26.72
CA MET A 25 -12.80 17.82 26.35
C MET A 25 -13.33 18.78 27.43
N LEU A 26 -12.43 19.57 28.03
CA LEU A 26 -12.82 20.61 28.98
C LEU A 26 -13.56 21.77 28.25
N PRO A 27 -14.74 22.19 28.73
CA PRO A 27 -15.34 23.45 28.31
C PRO A 27 -14.47 24.61 28.80
N ASN A 28 -14.32 25.66 27.98
CA ASN A 28 -13.55 26.83 28.40
C ASN A 28 -14.27 27.53 29.57
N LEU A 29 -13.68 27.48 30.77
CA LEU A 29 -14.30 27.97 32.01
C LEU A 29 -14.20 29.50 32.18
N SER A 30 -13.48 30.20 31.32
CA SER A 30 -13.28 31.65 31.40
C SER A 30 -14.51 32.49 31.03
N GLU A 31 -15.52 31.92 30.38
CA GLU A 31 -16.79 32.58 30.10
C GLU A 31 -17.82 32.26 31.19
N THR A 32 -18.09 33.21 32.08
CA THR A 32 -19.12 33.06 33.13
C THR A 32 -20.53 33.12 32.50
N GLY A 33 -21.45 32.26 32.96
CA GLY A 33 -22.89 32.37 32.66
C GLY A 33 -23.51 31.42 31.63
N LYS A 34 -22.79 30.43 31.08
CA LYS A 34 -23.39 29.38 30.21
C LYS A 34 -23.14 27.96 30.74
N ASP A 35 -24.08 27.05 30.45
CA ASP A 35 -23.98 25.61 30.72
C ASP A 35 -22.70 25.02 30.05
N PRO A 36 -21.87 24.26 30.78
CA PRO A 36 -20.74 23.49 30.24
C PRO A 36 -21.05 22.71 28.94
N ALA A 37 -22.24 22.14 28.81
CA ALA A 37 -22.65 21.39 27.62
C ALA A 37 -22.85 22.31 26.39
N GLU A 38 -23.39 23.51 26.58
CA GLU A 38 -23.55 24.50 25.50
C GLU A 38 -22.19 25.10 25.07
N LYS A 39 -21.29 25.33 26.03
CA LYS A 39 -19.92 25.80 25.77
C LYS A 39 -19.12 24.80 24.93
N SER A 40 -19.22 23.51 25.25
CA SER A 40 -18.60 22.45 24.47
C SER A 40 -19.16 22.40 23.04
N LYS A 41 -20.47 22.51 22.86
CA LYS A 41 -21.11 22.56 21.53
C LYS A 41 -20.61 23.72 20.66
N ALA A 42 -20.42 24.91 21.23
CA ALA A 42 -19.90 26.07 20.51
C ALA A 42 -18.45 25.87 20.01
N LYS A 43 -17.59 25.26 20.84
CA LYS A 43 -16.19 24.94 20.49
C LYS A 43 -16.10 23.86 19.39
N ILE A 44 -17.00 22.87 19.41
CA ILE A 44 -17.06 21.79 18.40
C ILE A 44 -17.55 22.28 17.05
N LYS A 45 -18.45 23.28 17.00
CA LYS A 45 -19.04 23.79 15.74
C LYS A 45 -17.99 24.33 14.75
N GLY A 46 -16.80 24.69 15.23
CA GLY A 46 -15.65 25.11 14.42
C GLY A 46 -14.68 24.00 14.01
N LEU A 47 -14.78 22.79 14.59
CA LEU A 47 -13.87 21.67 14.32
C LEU A 47 -14.50 20.76 13.26
N LYS A 48 -13.91 20.74 12.06
CA LYS A 48 -14.48 19.98 10.92
C LYS A 48 -13.56 18.87 10.43
N THR A 49 -12.28 18.94 10.77
CA THR A 49 -11.24 18.01 10.29
C THR A 49 -10.57 17.29 11.46
N ARG A 50 -9.92 16.15 11.19
CA ARG A 50 -9.13 15.40 12.20
C ARG A 50 -8.05 16.29 12.85
N GLU A 51 -7.42 17.16 12.07
CA GLU A 51 -6.40 18.10 12.53
C GLU A 51 -6.95 19.15 13.51
N ASP A 52 -8.21 19.59 13.32
CA ASP A 52 -8.86 20.50 14.25
C ASP A 52 -9.03 19.86 15.63
N PHE A 53 -9.38 18.57 15.69
CA PHE A 53 -9.51 17.83 16.94
C PHE A 53 -8.19 17.56 17.67
N HIS A 54 -7.04 17.65 16.97
CA HIS A 54 -5.72 17.58 17.59
C HIS A 54 -5.30 18.90 18.26
N LYS A 55 -5.93 20.03 17.92
CA LYS A 55 -5.63 21.36 18.50
C LYS A 55 -6.41 21.65 19.78
N VAL A 56 -7.23 20.72 20.24
CA VAL A 56 -8.06 20.88 21.43
C VAL A 56 -7.39 20.24 22.63
N GLU A 57 -7.40 20.93 23.76
CA GLU A 57 -6.96 20.36 25.04
C GLU A 57 -7.94 19.26 25.50
N TRP A 58 -7.40 18.05 25.64
CA TRP A 58 -8.06 16.87 26.17
C TRP A 58 -7.54 16.59 27.58
N GLU A 59 -8.45 16.29 28.50
CA GLU A 59 -8.11 15.88 29.86
C GLU A 59 -8.32 14.38 30.03
N ASN A 60 -7.34 13.72 30.67
CA ASN A 60 -7.43 12.29 30.98
C ASN A 60 -8.39 12.06 32.13
N VAL A 61 -9.20 11.01 32.01
CA VAL A 61 -10.07 10.54 33.09
C VAL A 61 -9.28 9.52 33.89
N ASP A 62 -8.98 9.88 35.14
CA ASP A 62 -8.44 8.95 36.12
C ASP A 62 -9.59 8.31 36.90
N PHE A 63 -9.60 6.98 36.97
CA PHE A 63 -10.61 6.21 37.71
C PHE A 63 -10.09 5.71 39.05
N GLN A 64 -8.88 6.11 39.46
CA GLN A 64 -8.33 5.79 40.78
C GLN A 64 -8.58 6.95 41.74
N GLU A 65 -9.15 6.67 42.91
CA GLU A 65 -9.29 7.64 43.99
C GLU A 65 -7.92 8.01 44.58
N ASP A 66 -7.69 9.33 44.69
CA ASP A 66 -6.65 10.06 45.42
C ASP A 66 -5.17 10.02 44.93
N THR A 67 -4.75 11.01 44.14
CA THR A 67 -4.07 12.26 44.62
C THR A 67 -3.46 13.09 43.47
N ALA A 68 -3.87 14.36 43.40
CA ALA A 68 -3.09 15.56 43.04
C ALA A 68 -2.29 15.66 41.71
N ILE A 69 -2.75 16.61 40.88
CA ILE A 69 -1.97 17.63 40.14
C ILE A 69 -1.01 17.13 39.03
N GLY A 70 -1.44 17.30 37.77
CA GLY A 70 -0.56 17.86 36.73
C GLY A 70 0.55 16.99 36.14
N LYS A 71 0.42 15.67 36.07
CA LYS A 71 1.31 14.88 35.19
C LYS A 71 0.81 14.96 33.75
N GLN A 72 1.31 15.96 33.02
CA GLN A 72 1.44 15.87 31.56
C GLN A 72 2.02 14.48 31.25
N PRO A 73 1.40 13.64 30.39
CA PRO A 73 2.01 12.37 30.03
C PRO A 73 3.33 12.71 29.36
N HIS A 74 4.44 12.42 30.04
CA HIS A 74 5.78 12.59 29.50
C HIS A 74 5.99 11.56 28.39
N VAL A 75 5.42 11.83 27.22
CA VAL A 75 5.53 11.01 26.02
C VAL A 75 6.97 11.05 25.53
N GLY A 76 7.48 9.90 25.09
CA GLY A 76 8.69 9.85 24.28
C GLY A 76 8.38 10.18 22.83
N THR A 77 9.41 10.21 21.99
CA THR A 77 9.25 10.34 20.53
C THR A 77 9.95 9.20 19.82
N LEU A 78 9.20 8.43 19.03
CA LEU A 78 9.71 7.32 18.23
C LEU A 78 9.99 7.78 16.80
N TYR A 79 11.22 7.57 16.36
CA TYR A 79 11.63 7.67 14.97
C TYR A 79 11.89 6.27 14.43
N LEU A 80 11.30 5.95 13.28
CA LEU A 80 11.67 4.74 12.54
C LEU A 80 12.64 5.12 11.44
N ASN A 81 13.83 4.53 11.44
CA ASN A 81 14.83 4.74 10.41
C ASN A 81 14.63 3.73 9.29
N PHE A 82 14.29 4.21 8.09
CA PHE A 82 14.06 3.39 6.92
C PHE A 82 14.76 4.03 5.71
N THR A 83 15.31 3.20 4.84
CA THR A 83 15.92 3.61 3.57
C THR A 83 14.97 3.22 2.43
N PRO A 84 14.30 4.20 1.78
CA PRO A 84 13.45 3.94 0.62
C PRO A 84 14.19 3.23 -0.51
N ARG A 85 13.48 2.38 -1.22
CA ARG A 85 13.95 1.67 -2.42
C ARG A 85 12.81 1.44 -3.39
N GLU A 86 13.14 1.02 -4.62
CA GLU A 86 12.15 0.71 -5.64
C GLU A 86 11.09 -0.29 -5.11
N TYR A 87 9.82 -0.01 -5.35
CA TYR A 87 8.65 -0.77 -4.86
C TYR A 87 8.47 -0.85 -3.33
N MET A 88 9.34 -0.20 -2.55
CA MET A 88 9.21 -0.07 -1.09
C MET A 88 9.71 1.31 -0.66
N GLU A 89 9.07 2.36 -1.18
CA GLU A 89 9.48 3.75 -0.90
C GLU A 89 8.93 4.25 0.44
N ASN A 90 7.70 3.85 0.75
CA ASN A 90 6.98 4.30 1.92
C ASN A 90 6.17 3.14 2.54
N PRO A 91 6.77 2.36 3.47
CA PRO A 91 6.10 1.26 4.11
C PRO A 91 4.76 1.68 4.75
N LYS A 92 3.70 0.90 4.52
CA LYS A 92 2.37 1.14 5.08
C LYS A 92 2.18 0.38 6.39
N TYR A 93 1.62 1.03 7.39
CA TYR A 93 1.22 0.41 8.64
C TYR A 93 0.14 -0.64 8.38
N PHE A 94 0.14 -1.73 9.15
CA PHE A 94 -0.63 -2.98 8.96
C PHE A 94 -0.27 -3.84 7.74
N TYR A 95 0.21 -3.25 6.64
CA TYR A 95 0.59 -4.02 5.46
C TYR A 95 2.05 -4.45 5.47
N HIS A 96 2.94 -3.54 5.86
CA HIS A 96 4.40 -3.76 5.79
C HIS A 96 5.02 -3.82 7.18
N PHE A 97 4.48 -3.08 8.14
CA PHE A 97 4.93 -3.11 9.52
C PHE A 97 3.82 -2.80 10.52
N THR A 98 4.01 -3.24 11.75
CA THR A 98 3.14 -2.97 12.89
C THR A 98 3.97 -2.69 14.14
N LEU A 99 3.38 -1.96 15.08
CA LEU A 99 3.99 -1.67 16.37
C LEU A 99 3.10 -2.25 17.46
N SER A 100 3.67 -3.03 18.37
CA SER A 100 2.96 -3.52 19.55
C SER A 100 3.63 -2.99 20.82
N ARG A 101 2.85 -2.53 21.80
CA ARG A 101 3.34 -2.26 23.15
C ARG A 101 3.32 -3.54 23.95
N LEU A 102 4.39 -3.86 24.65
CA LEU A 102 4.42 -5.02 25.53
C LEU A 102 3.71 -4.67 26.84
N GLN A 103 2.61 -5.35 27.14
CA GLN A 103 1.86 -5.26 28.38
C GLN A 103 1.87 -6.63 29.06
N ASN A 104 2.40 -6.71 30.28
CA ASN A 104 2.56 -7.97 31.01
C ASN A 104 3.27 -9.07 30.21
N GLY A 105 4.27 -8.70 29.40
CA GLY A 105 5.02 -9.63 28.55
C GLY A 105 4.32 -10.00 27.23
N PHE A 106 3.08 -9.58 27.00
CA PHE A 106 2.34 -9.85 25.77
C PHE A 106 2.30 -8.65 24.83
N PRO A 107 2.43 -8.84 23.51
CA PRO A 107 2.30 -7.77 22.54
C PRO A 107 0.83 -7.34 22.41
N ASN A 108 0.57 -6.06 22.68
CA ASN A 108 -0.69 -5.39 22.41
C ASN A 108 -0.51 -4.46 21.19
N LEU A 109 -1.14 -4.81 20.08
CA LEU A 109 -1.05 -4.06 18.82
C LEU A 109 -1.51 -2.62 19.03
N GLN A 110 -0.70 -1.66 18.58
CA GLN A 110 -1.06 -0.26 18.58
C GLN A 110 -1.91 0.04 17.35
N GLU A 111 -3.03 0.72 17.55
CA GLU A 111 -4.01 1.01 16.51
C GLU A 111 -3.73 2.36 15.85
N TYR A 112 -3.67 2.35 14.51
CA TYR A 112 -3.37 3.51 13.67
C TYR A 112 -4.36 3.58 12.52
N GLY A 113 -4.35 4.65 11.75
CA GLY A 113 -5.23 4.77 10.58
C GLY A 113 -4.91 3.72 9.51
N GLU A 114 -5.94 3.14 8.88
CA GLU A 114 -5.77 2.43 7.61
C GLU A 114 -5.28 3.43 6.54
N GLY A 115 -3.99 3.37 6.21
CA GLY A 115 -3.32 4.33 5.34
C GLY A 115 -2.13 5.04 5.98
N ASP A 116 -2.00 4.95 7.30
CA ASP A 116 -0.82 5.43 8.02
C ASP A 116 0.43 4.72 7.47
N ASN A 117 1.52 5.48 7.37
CA ASN A 117 2.73 5.02 6.72
C ASN A 117 3.96 5.60 7.41
N TRP A 118 5.12 5.06 7.03
CA TRP A 118 6.39 5.44 7.61
C TRP A 118 6.68 6.95 7.46
N LYS A 119 6.53 7.49 6.24
CA LYS A 119 6.93 8.86 5.91
C LYS A 119 6.14 9.90 6.70
N ASP A 120 4.83 9.70 6.84
CA ASP A 120 3.93 10.69 7.42
C ASP A 120 3.95 10.68 8.95
N ASN A 121 4.11 9.50 9.56
CA ASN A 121 3.99 9.36 11.02
C ASN A 121 5.33 9.15 11.73
N PHE A 122 6.23 8.35 11.15
CA PHE A 122 7.39 7.81 11.87
C PHE A 122 8.73 8.42 11.45
N LYS A 123 8.83 8.96 10.23
CA LYS A 123 10.02 9.67 9.76
C LYS A 123 10.23 11.00 10.48
N THR A 124 9.15 11.72 10.75
CA THR A 124 9.13 13.04 11.41
C THR A 124 9.12 12.93 12.94
N GLY A 125 8.95 11.73 13.48
CA GLY A 125 8.90 11.46 14.90
C GLY A 125 7.46 11.37 15.40
N MET A 126 7.12 10.22 15.97
CA MET A 126 5.80 9.95 16.50
C MET A 126 5.79 10.05 18.03
N PRO A 127 4.94 10.90 18.64
CA PRO A 127 4.72 10.89 20.08
C PRO A 127 4.18 9.53 20.54
N ILE A 128 4.79 8.92 21.55
CA ILE A 128 4.39 7.60 22.04
C ILE A 128 4.57 7.48 23.55
N ALA A 129 3.72 6.69 24.21
CA ALA A 129 3.85 6.45 25.64
C ALA A 129 5.16 5.73 25.98
N PRO A 130 5.81 6.03 27.12
CA PRO A 130 6.97 5.27 27.58
C PRO A 130 6.63 3.79 27.80
N GLY A 131 7.57 2.91 27.52
CA GLY A 131 7.40 1.47 27.71
C GLY A 131 8.22 0.61 26.75
N ASN A 132 7.98 -0.69 26.80
CA ASN A 132 8.61 -1.66 25.91
C ASN A 132 7.72 -1.92 24.70
N TYR A 133 8.33 -2.02 23.52
CA TYR A 133 7.65 -2.17 22.25
C TYR A 133 8.28 -3.28 21.42
N LEU A 134 7.46 -3.85 20.53
CA LEU A 134 7.83 -4.80 19.50
C LEU A 134 7.44 -4.22 18.15
N LEU A 135 8.45 -3.83 17.35
CA LEU A 135 8.27 -3.50 15.95
C LEU A 135 8.36 -4.78 15.12
N THR A 136 7.32 -5.04 14.32
CA THR A 136 7.27 -6.17 13.40
C THR A 136 7.22 -5.64 11.98
N SER A 137 8.05 -6.16 11.07
CA SER A 137 8.01 -5.85 9.64
C SER A 137 8.06 -7.12 8.80
N GLY A 138 7.52 -7.07 7.59
CA GLY A 138 7.46 -8.24 6.71
C GLY A 138 7.43 -7.90 5.23
N THR A 139 8.20 -8.64 4.44
CA THR A 139 8.15 -8.60 2.97
C THR A 139 7.52 -9.88 2.46
N ARG A 140 6.43 -9.77 1.69
CA ARG A 140 5.74 -10.93 1.12
C ARG A 140 6.43 -11.38 -0.16
N MET A 141 6.66 -12.69 -0.27
CA MET A 141 7.31 -13.32 -1.41
C MET A 141 6.30 -13.94 -2.37
N ALA A 142 6.72 -14.14 -3.63
CA ALA A 142 5.93 -14.77 -4.68
C ALA A 142 5.48 -16.18 -4.27
N ASN A 143 6.38 -16.97 -3.69
CA ASN A 143 6.12 -18.32 -3.15
C ASN A 143 5.15 -18.34 -1.94
N GLY A 144 4.72 -17.17 -1.45
CA GLY A 144 3.77 -17.05 -0.34
C GLY A 144 4.42 -16.94 1.04
N SER A 145 5.73 -17.11 1.15
CA SER A 145 6.47 -16.85 2.39
C SER A 145 6.50 -15.36 2.74
N VAL A 146 6.85 -15.05 3.99
CA VAL A 146 7.05 -13.67 4.45
C VAL A 146 8.39 -13.58 5.17
N LEU A 147 9.26 -12.69 4.67
CA LEU A 147 10.53 -12.37 5.32
C LEU A 147 10.28 -11.43 6.50
N ALA A 148 9.93 -12.01 7.65
CA ALA A 148 9.61 -11.26 8.85
C ALA A 148 10.87 -10.80 9.61
N ARG A 149 10.76 -9.66 10.29
CA ARG A 149 11.71 -9.20 11.31
C ARG A 149 10.96 -8.69 12.52
N PHE A 150 11.48 -9.04 13.69
CA PHE A 150 11.01 -8.59 14.99
C PHE A 150 12.10 -7.77 15.67
N CYS A 151 11.75 -6.61 16.22
CA CYS A 151 12.68 -5.73 16.91
C CYS A 151 12.05 -5.22 18.21
N GLY A 152 12.53 -5.75 19.33
CA GLY A 152 12.19 -5.25 20.65
C GLY A 152 12.98 -3.99 20.97
N PHE A 153 12.35 -2.98 21.57
CA PHE A 153 13.00 -1.76 22.03
C PHE A 153 12.23 -1.10 23.18
N THR A 154 12.87 -0.18 23.88
CA THR A 154 12.27 0.58 24.99
C THR A 154 12.20 2.05 24.63
N VAL A 155 11.09 2.69 24.98
CA VAL A 155 10.91 4.15 24.93
C VAL A 155 10.96 4.69 26.35
N PRO A 156 12.05 5.39 26.74
CA PRO A 156 12.12 6.09 28.02
C PRO A 156 11.21 7.32 28.05
N THR A 157 10.95 7.80 29.25
CA THR A 157 10.12 8.98 29.52
C THR A 157 10.77 10.25 28.95
N GLY A 158 10.06 10.94 28.06
CA GLY A 158 10.53 12.21 27.47
C GLY A 158 11.70 12.12 26.49
N GLU A 159 12.18 10.92 26.19
CA GLU A 159 13.33 10.71 25.30
C GLU A 159 12.94 10.46 23.84
N LYS A 160 13.89 10.75 22.94
CA LYS A 160 13.80 10.42 21.52
C LYS A 160 14.48 9.09 21.27
N VAL A 161 13.77 8.16 20.64
CA VAL A 161 14.29 6.83 20.30
C VAL A 161 14.27 6.63 18.79
N ASN A 162 15.39 6.16 18.26
CA ASN A 162 15.54 5.82 16.85
C ASN A 162 15.61 4.30 16.69
N VAL A 163 14.70 3.72 15.93
CA VAL A 163 14.61 2.27 15.72
C VAL A 163 14.69 1.95 14.24
N PRO A 164 15.54 1.00 13.80
CA PRO A 164 15.60 0.62 12.40
C PRO A 164 14.34 -0.15 12.00
N LEU A 165 13.60 0.39 11.03
CA LEU A 165 12.57 -0.32 10.28
C LEU A 165 13.25 -1.00 9.10
N VAL A 166 13.36 -2.32 9.14
CA VAL A 166 14.05 -3.10 8.10
C VAL A 166 13.04 -3.97 7.37
N MET A 167 12.90 -3.73 6.07
CA MET A 167 12.15 -4.59 5.16
C MET A 167 13.13 -5.58 4.54
N ARG A 168 13.12 -6.84 4.99
CA ARG A 168 14.05 -7.86 4.50
C ARG A 168 13.83 -8.13 3.01
N GLU A 169 14.86 -8.61 2.34
CA GLU A 169 14.83 -8.97 0.91
C GLU A 169 15.49 -10.32 0.72
N ASP A 170 15.06 -11.01 -0.33
CA ASP A 170 15.77 -12.13 -0.91
C ASP A 170 16.05 -11.76 -2.38
N LYS A 171 17.31 -11.92 -2.80
CA LYS A 171 17.72 -11.59 -4.18
C LYS A 171 17.41 -12.74 -5.14
N GLU A 172 17.27 -13.94 -4.62
CA GLU A 172 17.01 -15.16 -5.39
C GLU A 172 15.52 -15.41 -5.59
N GLU A 173 14.66 -14.90 -4.70
CA GLU A 173 13.21 -15.04 -4.81
C GLU A 173 12.52 -13.73 -5.24
N ALA A 174 11.41 -13.84 -5.98
CA ALA A 174 10.63 -12.67 -6.36
C ALA A 174 9.76 -12.17 -5.19
N ALA A 175 9.81 -10.87 -4.90
CA ALA A 175 8.94 -10.23 -3.91
C ALA A 175 7.62 -9.74 -4.55
N VAL A 176 6.57 -9.61 -3.73
CA VAL A 176 5.34 -8.93 -4.15
C VAL A 176 5.57 -7.42 -4.11
N ILE A 177 5.47 -6.77 -5.27
CA ILE A 177 5.76 -5.35 -5.47
C ILE A 177 4.49 -4.49 -5.63
N GLY A 178 3.33 -5.13 -5.76
CA GLY A 178 2.06 -4.40 -5.85
C GLY A 178 0.87 -5.32 -6.11
N ASN A 179 -0.24 -4.71 -6.53
CA ASN A 179 -1.51 -5.38 -6.74
C ASN A 179 -2.11 -5.04 -8.11
N PHE A 180 -2.64 -6.07 -8.79
CA PHE A 180 -3.34 -5.95 -10.06
C PHE A 180 -4.52 -6.92 -10.07
N ASN A 181 -5.73 -6.41 -10.25
CA ASN A 181 -6.96 -7.17 -10.29
C ASN A 181 -7.04 -8.06 -11.53
N SER A 182 -6.85 -9.37 -11.33
CA SER A 182 -6.94 -10.38 -12.38
C SER A 182 -8.34 -10.51 -13.00
N GLU A 183 -9.38 -9.93 -12.39
CA GLU A 183 -10.72 -9.89 -12.96
C GLU A 183 -11.00 -8.66 -13.84
N ASN A 184 -10.00 -7.77 -14.03
CA ASN A 184 -10.14 -6.64 -14.95
C ASN A 184 -10.55 -7.15 -16.34
N LYS A 185 -11.56 -6.50 -16.93
CA LYS A 185 -12.12 -6.90 -18.23
C LYS A 185 -11.42 -6.22 -19.38
N TYR A 186 -11.33 -6.93 -20.50
CA TYR A 186 -10.82 -6.45 -21.77
C TYR A 186 -11.56 -7.14 -22.92
N TYR A 187 -11.42 -6.61 -24.13
CA TYR A 187 -11.90 -7.26 -25.35
C TYR A 187 -10.78 -8.11 -25.98
N ASP A 188 -11.01 -9.42 -26.11
CA ASP A 188 -10.05 -10.35 -26.72
C ASP A 188 -10.21 -10.35 -28.25
N CYS A 189 -9.15 -9.96 -28.97
CA CYS A 189 -9.21 -9.80 -30.42
C CYS A 189 -9.23 -11.15 -31.17
N LYS A 190 -8.73 -12.23 -30.57
CA LYS A 190 -8.71 -13.56 -31.18
C LYS A 190 -10.09 -14.21 -31.08
N ASP A 191 -10.67 -14.18 -29.89
CA ASP A 191 -11.96 -14.83 -29.62
C ASP A 191 -13.16 -13.90 -29.89
N LYS A 192 -12.89 -12.61 -30.16
CA LYS A 192 -13.90 -11.56 -30.42
C LYS A 192 -14.96 -11.47 -29.32
N ALA A 193 -14.50 -11.47 -28.08
CA ALA A 193 -15.36 -11.52 -26.90
C ALA A 193 -14.78 -10.71 -25.73
N PHE A 194 -15.66 -10.19 -24.87
CA PHE A 194 -15.27 -9.60 -23.60
C PHE A 194 -14.92 -10.68 -22.59
N LYS A 195 -13.74 -10.55 -21.98
CA LYS A 195 -13.18 -11.52 -21.03
C LYS A 195 -12.50 -10.80 -19.87
N SER A 196 -12.40 -11.46 -18.72
CA SER A 196 -11.45 -11.02 -17.70
C SER A 196 -10.06 -11.58 -18.02
N ILE A 197 -9.01 -10.90 -17.54
CA ILE A 197 -7.63 -11.42 -17.63
C ILE A 197 -7.58 -12.87 -17.14
N LEU A 198 -8.16 -13.15 -15.96
CA LEU A 198 -8.16 -14.48 -15.35
C LEU A 198 -8.87 -15.53 -16.22
N SER A 199 -10.00 -15.19 -16.83
CA SER A 199 -10.73 -16.14 -17.69
C SER A 199 -9.93 -16.55 -18.94
N THR A 200 -9.00 -15.71 -19.38
CA THR A 200 -8.11 -16.01 -20.52
C THR A 200 -6.84 -16.71 -20.08
N THR A 201 -6.23 -16.30 -18.97
CA THR A 201 -4.92 -16.80 -18.52
C THR A 201 -5.02 -18.08 -17.69
N GLY A 202 -6.18 -18.35 -17.09
CA GLY A 202 -6.37 -19.43 -16.13
C GLY A 202 -5.66 -19.16 -14.79
N ARG A 203 -5.63 -20.18 -13.92
CA ARG A 203 -5.01 -20.06 -12.59
C ARG A 203 -3.48 -20.05 -12.66
N GLY A 204 -2.86 -19.19 -11.86
CA GLY A 204 -1.40 -19.08 -11.72
C GLY A 204 -0.90 -17.70 -12.15
N TYR A 205 0.38 -17.65 -12.52
CA TYR A 205 1.03 -16.44 -13.03
C TYR A 205 0.66 -16.17 -14.49
N PHE A 206 0.67 -14.90 -14.88
CA PHE A 206 0.45 -14.42 -16.23
C PHE A 206 1.26 -13.14 -16.49
N VAL A 207 1.43 -12.79 -17.76
CA VAL A 207 1.95 -11.48 -18.16
C VAL A 207 0.80 -10.64 -18.71
N VAL A 208 0.67 -9.41 -18.23
CA VAL A 208 -0.22 -8.40 -18.81
C VAL A 208 0.60 -7.17 -19.15
N GLY A 209 0.40 -6.64 -20.35
CA GLY A 209 0.98 -5.36 -20.75
C GLY A 209 -0.02 -4.45 -21.42
N LEU A 210 0.19 -3.14 -21.27
CA LEU A 210 -0.52 -2.09 -22.00
C LEU A 210 0.49 -1.38 -22.90
N ILE A 211 0.24 -1.40 -24.21
CA ILE A 211 1.19 -1.01 -25.25
C ILE A 211 0.56 -0.01 -26.24
N ARG A 212 1.38 0.63 -27.09
CA ARG A 212 0.92 1.57 -28.12
C ARG A 212 1.40 1.14 -29.50
N ALA A 213 0.61 1.38 -30.52
CA ALA A 213 1.02 1.13 -31.89
C ALA A 213 2.06 2.14 -32.36
N ASN A 214 2.97 1.70 -33.25
CA ASN A 214 3.99 2.55 -33.88
C ASN A 214 4.82 3.33 -32.86
N HIS A 215 5.05 2.73 -31.70
CA HIS A 215 5.74 3.32 -30.59
C HIS A 215 7.04 2.54 -30.38
N GLU A 216 8.19 3.20 -30.56
CA GLU A 216 9.50 2.55 -30.54
C GLU A 216 9.73 1.67 -29.28
N PRO A 217 9.39 2.12 -28.06
CA PRO A 217 9.49 1.27 -26.88
C PRO A 217 8.61 0.01 -26.93
N THR A 218 7.42 0.10 -27.54
CA THR A 218 6.55 -1.07 -27.75
C THR A 218 7.16 -2.03 -28.77
N ASN A 219 7.74 -1.51 -29.85
CA ASN A 219 8.40 -2.35 -30.86
C ASN A 219 9.58 -3.12 -30.25
N HIS A 220 10.38 -2.49 -29.38
CA HIS A 220 11.44 -3.18 -28.64
C HIS A 220 10.91 -4.31 -27.77
N ILE A 221 9.85 -4.07 -27.00
CA ILE A 221 9.20 -5.10 -26.19
C ILE A 221 8.74 -6.29 -27.04
N LEU A 222 8.12 -6.04 -28.19
CA LEU A 222 7.62 -7.10 -29.06
C LEU A 222 8.77 -7.91 -29.69
N HIS A 223 9.86 -7.24 -30.11
CA HIS A 223 11.07 -7.92 -30.61
C HIS A 223 11.76 -8.75 -29.52
N ASP A 224 11.83 -8.25 -28.28
CA ASP A 224 12.38 -8.98 -27.13
C ASP A 224 11.53 -10.21 -26.79
N ILE A 225 10.19 -10.08 -26.80
CA ILE A 225 9.26 -11.19 -26.61
C ILE A 225 9.41 -12.23 -27.73
N ALA A 226 9.52 -11.79 -28.99
CA ALA A 226 9.74 -12.68 -30.13
C ALA A 226 11.07 -13.44 -30.01
N LYS A 227 12.14 -12.78 -29.56
CA LYS A 227 13.45 -13.41 -29.34
C LYS A 227 13.39 -14.54 -28.30
N LEU A 228 12.53 -14.42 -27.30
CA LEU A 228 12.36 -15.42 -26.23
C LEU A 228 11.13 -16.32 -26.38
N HIS A 229 10.54 -16.41 -27.57
CA HIS A 229 9.30 -17.16 -27.77
C HIS A 229 9.36 -18.60 -27.24
N GLN A 230 10.45 -19.33 -27.47
CA GLN A 230 10.58 -20.72 -27.02
C GLN A 230 10.55 -20.85 -25.49
N ASP A 231 11.25 -19.96 -24.78
CA ASP A 231 11.28 -19.97 -23.31
C ASP A 231 9.90 -19.59 -22.73
N LEU A 232 9.23 -18.59 -23.33
CA LEU A 232 7.90 -18.15 -22.92
C LEU A 232 6.82 -19.21 -23.20
N GLU A 233 6.90 -19.91 -24.33
CA GLU A 233 6.02 -21.02 -24.66
C GLU A 233 6.26 -22.22 -23.72
N LYS A 234 7.52 -22.51 -23.40
CA LYS A 234 7.88 -23.57 -22.45
C LYS A 234 7.40 -23.27 -21.03
N TRP A 235 7.40 -22.00 -20.61
CA TRP A 235 6.81 -21.59 -19.34
C TRP A 235 5.29 -21.85 -19.30
N GLY A 236 4.63 -21.82 -20.47
CA GLY A 236 3.26 -22.29 -20.67
C GLY A 236 2.17 -21.36 -20.11
N ARG A 237 2.54 -20.20 -19.57
CA ARG A 237 1.58 -19.19 -19.09
C ARG A 237 1.20 -18.22 -20.18
N THR A 238 -0.03 -17.71 -20.16
CA THR A 238 -0.53 -16.78 -21.17
C THR A 238 0.05 -15.38 -20.97
N LEU A 239 0.42 -14.76 -22.09
CA LEU A 239 0.77 -13.35 -22.15
C LEU A 239 -0.39 -12.60 -22.81
N ILE A 240 -0.79 -11.46 -22.25
CA ILE A 240 -1.82 -10.60 -22.82
C ILE A 240 -1.22 -9.21 -23.01
N LEU A 241 -1.17 -8.73 -24.25
CA LEU A 241 -0.78 -7.36 -24.58
C LEU A 241 -2.01 -6.59 -25.07
N LEU A 242 -2.33 -5.51 -24.38
CA LEU A 242 -3.52 -4.72 -24.60
C LEU A 242 -3.18 -3.39 -25.25
N PHE A 243 -4.08 -2.93 -26.12
CA PHE A 243 -4.08 -1.57 -26.64
C PHE A 243 -5.13 -0.73 -25.89
N PRO A 244 -4.88 0.57 -25.65
CA PRO A 244 -5.84 1.45 -25.00
C PRO A 244 -7.16 1.63 -25.78
N SER A 245 -7.16 1.41 -27.09
CA SER A 245 -8.33 1.61 -27.95
C SER A 245 -8.29 0.74 -29.21
N GLN A 246 -9.43 0.65 -29.89
CA GLN A 246 -9.56 0.01 -31.20
C GLN A 246 -8.65 0.69 -32.24
N ASP A 247 -8.61 2.02 -32.27
CA ASP A 247 -7.77 2.77 -33.20
C ASP A 247 -6.28 2.45 -33.06
N GLU A 248 -5.80 2.29 -31.82
CA GLU A 248 -4.42 1.85 -31.55
C GLU A 248 -4.19 0.42 -32.06
N TYR A 249 -5.11 -0.50 -31.78
CA TYR A 249 -5.01 -1.87 -32.28
C TYR A 249 -5.01 -1.92 -33.82
N ASP A 250 -5.88 -1.16 -34.49
CA ASP A 250 -5.97 -1.11 -35.96
C ASP A 250 -4.70 -0.54 -36.59
N ARG A 251 -4.07 0.45 -35.95
CA ARG A 251 -2.76 0.97 -36.37
C ARG A 251 -1.68 -0.09 -36.23
N PHE A 252 -1.67 -0.84 -35.14
CA PHE A 252 -0.73 -1.94 -34.93
C PHE A 252 -0.91 -3.05 -35.97
N GLN A 253 -2.16 -3.43 -36.28
CA GLN A 253 -2.46 -4.49 -37.25
C GLN A 253 -1.82 -4.25 -38.62
N LYS A 254 -1.70 -2.98 -39.06
CA LYS A 254 -1.04 -2.62 -40.33
C LYS A 254 0.44 -3.02 -40.38
N ASN A 255 1.11 -3.07 -39.22
CA ASN A 255 2.54 -3.33 -39.10
C ASN A 255 2.84 -4.64 -38.35
N CYS A 256 1.82 -5.39 -37.91
CA CYS A 256 1.99 -6.59 -37.09
C CYS A 256 2.85 -7.68 -37.76
N ALA A 257 2.89 -7.71 -39.11
CA ALA A 257 3.71 -8.64 -39.88
C ALA A 257 5.23 -8.45 -39.69
N GLU A 258 5.67 -7.32 -39.14
CA GLU A 258 7.06 -7.08 -38.75
C GLU A 258 7.51 -8.03 -37.64
N PHE A 259 6.63 -8.32 -36.68
CA PHE A 259 6.93 -9.13 -35.50
C PHE A 259 6.78 -10.61 -35.81
N LYS A 260 7.85 -11.18 -36.36
CA LYS A 260 7.93 -12.62 -36.66
C LYS A 260 8.16 -13.40 -35.36
N GLN A 261 7.64 -14.62 -35.29
CA GLN A 261 7.89 -15.54 -34.16
C GLN A 261 7.42 -15.04 -32.79
N LEU A 262 6.30 -14.33 -32.74
CA LEU A 262 5.65 -14.08 -31.46
C LEU A 262 5.21 -15.41 -30.82
N PRO A 263 5.31 -15.56 -29.48
CA PRO A 263 4.89 -16.77 -28.77
C PRO A 263 3.43 -17.14 -29.08
N SER A 264 3.15 -18.42 -29.30
CA SER A 264 1.80 -18.93 -29.56
C SER A 264 0.82 -18.75 -28.39
N ASN A 265 1.35 -18.58 -27.17
CA ASN A 265 0.63 -18.25 -25.94
C ASN A 265 0.46 -16.73 -25.70
N LEU A 266 0.87 -15.86 -26.64
CA LEU A 266 0.58 -14.44 -26.63
C LEU A 266 -0.81 -14.15 -27.21
N ARG A 267 -1.57 -13.28 -26.53
CA ARG A 267 -2.85 -12.75 -26.97
C ARG A 267 -2.81 -11.24 -27.04
N PHE A 268 -3.49 -10.69 -28.05
CA PHE A 268 -3.75 -9.26 -28.16
C PHE A 268 -5.19 -8.95 -27.80
N GLY A 269 -5.40 -7.80 -27.18
CA GLY A 269 -6.72 -7.32 -26.81
C GLY A 269 -6.79 -5.80 -26.70
N ILE A 270 -7.96 -5.31 -26.29
CA ILE A 270 -8.22 -3.88 -26.13
C ILE A 270 -8.78 -3.63 -24.73
N ASP A 271 -8.21 -2.67 -24.01
CA ASP A 271 -8.71 -2.20 -22.70
C ASP A 271 -9.88 -1.22 -22.90
N THR A 272 -10.96 -1.71 -23.49
CA THR A 272 -12.10 -0.89 -23.97
C THR A 272 -12.74 -0.02 -22.89
N GLU A 273 -12.79 -0.51 -21.65
CA GLU A 273 -13.40 0.19 -20.52
C GLU A 273 -12.36 0.88 -19.61
N GLY A 274 -11.08 0.80 -19.96
CA GLY A 274 -10.00 1.39 -19.17
C GLY A 274 -9.78 0.73 -17.80
N GLN A 275 -10.30 -0.49 -17.58
CA GLN A 275 -10.18 -1.15 -16.28
C GLN A 275 -8.72 -1.53 -16.00
N VAL A 276 -8.04 -2.10 -17.00
CA VAL A 276 -6.65 -2.53 -16.88
C VAL A 276 -5.73 -1.33 -16.69
N SER A 277 -5.88 -0.31 -17.53
CA SER A 277 -5.11 0.93 -17.42
C SER A 277 -5.34 1.62 -16.08
N LYS A 278 -6.58 1.76 -15.62
CA LYS A 278 -6.89 2.37 -14.32
C LYS A 278 -6.14 1.66 -13.20
N ASP A 279 -6.22 0.33 -13.17
CA ASP A 279 -5.63 -0.48 -12.10
C ASP A 279 -4.10 -0.48 -12.12
N LEU A 280 -3.50 -0.50 -13.33
CA LEU A 280 -2.06 -0.34 -13.51
C LEU A 280 -1.55 1.01 -13.00
N PHE A 281 -2.36 2.08 -13.13
CA PHE A 281 -1.97 3.43 -12.72
C PHE A 281 -2.42 3.85 -11.31
N SER A 282 -3.36 3.16 -10.67
CA SER A 282 -3.95 3.58 -9.38
C SER A 282 -3.26 3.03 -8.14
N ASN A 283 -2.55 1.91 -8.25
CA ASN A 283 -2.15 1.12 -7.06
C ASN A 283 -0.72 1.37 -6.58
N GLY A 284 -0.09 2.47 -7.02
CA GLY A 284 1.30 2.79 -6.70
C GLY A 284 2.32 1.92 -7.45
N LEU A 285 1.87 1.11 -8.42
CA LEU A 285 2.73 0.34 -9.33
C LEU A 285 3.53 1.24 -10.29
N THR A 286 3.01 2.43 -10.57
CA THR A 286 3.59 3.39 -11.52
C THR A 286 3.57 4.80 -10.95
N HIS A 287 4.56 5.61 -11.31
CA HIS A 287 4.60 7.04 -10.97
C HIS A 287 4.31 7.96 -12.17
N SER A 288 4.13 7.39 -13.36
CA SER A 288 3.78 8.09 -14.59
C SER A 288 2.73 7.30 -15.38
N LYS A 289 2.06 7.96 -16.33
CA LYS A 289 1.17 7.32 -17.30
C LYS A 289 1.90 6.89 -18.59
N GLU A 290 3.21 6.77 -18.53
CA GLU A 290 4.01 6.40 -19.68
C GLU A 290 3.72 4.94 -20.08
N LEU A 291 3.64 4.70 -21.38
CA LEU A 291 3.50 3.39 -21.99
C LEU A 291 4.76 3.08 -22.81
N PRO A 292 5.11 1.80 -23.01
CA PRO A 292 4.40 0.61 -22.55
C PRO A 292 4.57 0.35 -21.05
N ILE A 293 3.69 -0.47 -20.49
CA ILE A 293 3.86 -1.07 -19.17
C ILE A 293 3.64 -2.57 -19.30
N VAL A 294 4.47 -3.38 -18.66
CA VAL A 294 4.31 -4.84 -18.62
C VAL A 294 4.52 -5.31 -17.19
N ILE A 295 3.65 -6.19 -16.71
CA ILE A 295 3.71 -6.79 -15.38
C ILE A 295 3.69 -8.32 -15.45
N ILE A 296 4.26 -8.97 -14.45
CA ILE A 296 3.91 -10.36 -14.10
C ILE A 296 3.00 -10.31 -12.89
N GLY A 297 1.77 -10.78 -13.10
CA GLY A 297 0.72 -10.87 -12.08
C GLY A 297 0.29 -12.31 -11.83
N ASP A 298 -0.54 -12.54 -10.81
CA ASP A 298 -1.18 -13.83 -10.57
C ASP A 298 -2.66 -13.74 -10.22
N THR A 299 -3.30 -14.91 -10.12
CA THR A 299 -4.71 -15.07 -9.73
C THR A 299 -5.07 -14.49 -8.36
N PHE A 300 -4.10 -14.24 -7.49
CA PHE A 300 -4.31 -13.64 -6.16
C PHE A 300 -4.11 -12.12 -6.18
N ASN A 301 -4.13 -11.53 -7.38
CA ASN A 301 -3.93 -10.12 -7.64
C ASN A 301 -2.55 -9.60 -7.21
N ARG A 302 -1.54 -10.45 -7.11
CA ARG A 302 -0.18 -10.04 -6.72
C ARG A 302 0.62 -9.69 -7.96
N VAL A 303 1.36 -8.58 -7.92
CA VAL A 303 2.36 -8.23 -8.93
C VAL A 303 3.74 -8.52 -8.37
N VAL A 304 4.57 -9.20 -9.14
CA VAL A 304 5.94 -9.62 -8.75
C VAL A 304 7.02 -9.08 -9.69
N PHE A 305 6.60 -8.49 -10.81
CA PHE A 305 7.48 -7.82 -11.76
C PHE A 305 6.71 -6.72 -12.48
N LYS A 306 7.42 -5.63 -12.80
CA LYS A 306 6.89 -4.50 -13.55
C LYS A 306 8.03 -3.88 -14.36
N THR A 307 7.72 -3.48 -15.59
CA THR A 307 8.54 -2.59 -16.40
C THR A 307 7.69 -1.48 -17.01
N GLN A 308 8.26 -0.32 -17.32
CA GLN A 308 7.53 0.81 -17.88
C GLN A 308 8.42 1.71 -18.75
N GLY A 309 7.86 2.22 -19.84
CA GLY A 309 8.51 3.18 -20.73
C GLY A 309 9.55 2.51 -21.63
N TYR A 310 10.60 3.26 -21.95
CA TYR A 310 11.73 2.74 -22.73
C TYR A 310 12.56 1.77 -21.92
N THR A 311 12.44 0.48 -22.24
CA THR A 311 13.16 -0.59 -21.53
C THR A 311 13.77 -1.53 -22.54
N ILE A 312 15.08 -1.77 -22.43
CA ILE A 312 15.80 -2.73 -23.27
C ILE A 312 15.91 -4.05 -22.50
N GLY A 313 15.75 -5.17 -23.19
CA GLY A 313 15.98 -6.50 -22.61
C GLY A 313 14.82 -6.97 -21.74
N LEU A 314 13.58 -6.57 -22.05
CA LEU A 314 12.41 -7.04 -21.32
C LEU A 314 12.34 -8.57 -21.35
N GLY A 315 12.69 -9.20 -22.46
CA GLY A 315 12.73 -10.65 -22.57
C GLY A 315 13.58 -11.26 -21.44
N GLU A 316 14.83 -10.84 -21.31
CA GLU A 316 15.73 -11.40 -20.28
C GLU A 316 15.23 -11.09 -18.86
N GLN A 317 14.63 -9.93 -18.64
CA GLN A 317 14.01 -9.59 -17.35
C GLN A 317 12.81 -10.50 -17.01
N LEU A 318 11.96 -10.80 -17.99
CA LEU A 318 10.87 -11.76 -17.84
C LEU A 318 11.43 -13.15 -17.52
N LYS A 319 12.43 -13.62 -18.29
CA LYS A 319 13.08 -14.92 -18.07
C LYS A 319 13.70 -15.03 -16.68
N GLN A 320 14.43 -14.00 -16.25
CA GLN A 320 15.03 -13.96 -14.92
C GLN A 320 13.97 -14.00 -13.83
N THR A 321 12.90 -13.20 -13.96
CA THR A 321 11.82 -13.20 -12.95
C THR A 321 11.12 -14.55 -12.92
N ILE A 322 10.77 -15.12 -14.08
CA ILE A 322 10.10 -16.43 -14.21
C ILE A 322 10.92 -17.53 -13.53
N GLY A 323 12.25 -17.48 -13.62
CA GLY A 323 13.13 -18.43 -12.93
C GLY A 323 13.08 -18.35 -11.39
N LYS A 324 12.50 -17.29 -10.82
CA LYS A 324 12.32 -17.07 -9.37
C LYS A 324 10.90 -17.37 -8.88
N LEU A 325 9.99 -17.77 -9.77
CA LEU A 325 8.57 -18.05 -9.46
C LEU A 325 8.30 -19.53 -9.17
#